data_AF-A0A3P7M795-F1
#
_entry.id   AF-A0A3P7M795-F1
#
_cell.length_a   1.000
_cell.length_b   1.000
_cell.length_c   1.000
_cell.angle_alpha   90.00
_cell.angle_beta   90.00
_cell.angle_gamma   90.00
#
_symmetry.space_group_name_H-M   'P 1'
#
loop_
_entity.id
_entity.type
_entity.pdbx_description
1 polymer ?
#
loop_
_entity_poly.entity_id
_entity_poly.type
_entity_poly.pdbx_seq_one_letter_code
_entity_poly.pdbx_strand_id
1 'polypeptide(L)'
;MGRCQADHRPQRRTKPRSINSTRRPPRGFGGPILRRDSHTACSGPPPGGIALEVWEANQCMIAQLRSENEQLKRELKECQLELKTVQRQCKVQGAVGREAEMPMLVDRLNAEVRSLQIQLRRKSEQVENAERRATELEQRMMPLLEQRERESKQQRDGSGGLSVKRQQHLIETQKVSLERE
;
A
#
# COMPACT_ATOMS: atom_id res chain seq x y z
N MET A 1 -49.50 28.87 -43.67
CA MET A 1 -49.44 30.14 -42.92
C MET A 1 -50.18 29.90 -41.60
N GLY A 2 -49.64 29.92 -40.39
CA GLY A 2 -48.32 30.18 -39.84
C GLY A 2 -48.38 30.02 -38.30
N ARG A 3 -47.31 29.47 -37.74
CA ARG A 3 -46.67 29.76 -36.43
C ARG A 3 -47.46 29.62 -35.10
N CYS A 4 -47.00 28.63 -34.32
CA CYS A 4 -46.52 28.69 -32.93
C CYS A 4 -46.86 29.92 -32.05
N GLN A 5 -47.29 29.64 -30.80
CA GLN A 5 -46.79 30.15 -29.49
C GLN A 5 -47.88 29.86 -28.42
N ALA A 6 -47.70 29.03 -27.38
CA ALA A 6 -46.79 29.12 -26.23
C ALA A 6 -46.80 30.51 -25.59
N ASP A 7 -47.26 30.60 -24.32
CA ASP A 7 -46.97 31.62 -23.29
C ASP A 7 -48.24 31.93 -22.48
N HIS A 8 -48.25 32.22 -21.19
CA HIS A 8 -47.29 32.18 -20.08
C HIS A 8 -48.16 32.40 -18.84
N ARG A 9 -48.05 31.57 -17.79
CA ARG A 9 -48.57 31.94 -16.45
C ARG A 9 -47.42 31.92 -15.45
N PRO A 10 -47.25 32.97 -14.63
CA PRO A 10 -45.94 33.36 -14.14
C PRO A 10 -45.42 32.53 -12.96
N GLN A 11 -44.11 32.32 -12.99
CA GLN A 11 -43.27 31.89 -11.88
C GLN A 11 -43.51 32.73 -10.61
N ARG A 12 -43.86 32.08 -9.50
CA ARG A 12 -43.53 32.61 -8.17
C ARG A 12 -42.15 32.12 -7.77
N ARG A 13 -41.15 32.99 -7.99
CA ARG A 13 -39.83 32.91 -7.36
C ARG A 13 -39.98 33.12 -5.85
N THR A 14 -39.71 32.10 -5.05
CA THR A 14 -39.33 32.28 -3.64
C THR A 14 -37.84 32.01 -3.51
N LYS A 15 -37.07 33.08 -3.26
CA LYS A 15 -35.62 33.01 -2.97
C LYS A 15 -35.38 32.29 -1.63
N PRO A 16 -34.25 31.59 -1.47
CA PRO A 16 -33.93 30.84 -0.26
C PRO A 16 -33.50 31.78 0.87
N ARG A 17 -33.97 31.49 2.09
CA ARG A 17 -33.57 32.18 3.32
C ARG A 17 -32.22 31.62 3.78
N SER A 18 -31.19 32.45 3.64
CA SER A 18 -29.89 32.29 4.29
C SER A 18 -30.06 32.21 5.81
N ILE A 19 -29.50 31.16 6.42
CA ILE A 19 -29.21 31.11 7.87
C ILE A 19 -27.76 30.66 8.02
N ASN A 20 -26.92 31.63 8.34
CA ASN A 20 -25.54 31.45 8.72
C ASN A 20 -25.44 30.67 10.05
N SER A 21 -24.51 29.71 10.04
CA SER A 21 -23.44 29.54 11.03
C SER A 21 -23.76 29.06 12.47
N THR A 22 -22.92 28.10 12.88
CA THR A 22 -22.54 27.73 14.25
C THR A 22 -23.41 26.69 14.99
N ARG A 23 -23.27 25.41 14.64
CA ARG A 23 -23.48 24.32 15.60
C ARG A 23 -22.14 23.87 16.15
N ARG A 24 -21.77 24.39 17.32
CA ARG A 24 -20.76 23.77 18.21
C ARG A 24 -21.41 22.53 18.86
N PRO A 25 -20.69 21.40 19.03
CA PRO A 25 -21.17 20.33 19.88
C PRO A 25 -21.06 20.75 21.36
N PRO A 26 -21.94 20.25 22.24
CA PRO A 26 -21.97 20.64 23.64
C PRO A 26 -20.76 20.07 24.39
N ARG A 27 -20.15 20.91 25.25
CA ARG A 27 -19.14 20.49 26.22
C ARG A 27 -19.83 19.88 27.44
N GLY A 28 -19.40 18.67 27.78
CA GLY A 28 -19.20 18.22 29.16
C GLY A 28 -20.26 17.30 29.74
N PHE A 29 -19.90 16.03 29.93
CA PHE A 29 -20.09 15.30 31.19
C PHE A 29 -18.93 14.30 31.34
N GLY A 30 -18.21 14.42 32.45
CA GLY A 30 -16.96 13.70 32.72
C GLY A 30 -17.17 12.22 33.01
N GLY A 31 -16.46 11.39 32.27
CA GLY A 31 -16.01 10.06 32.72
C GLY A 31 -14.55 10.16 33.17
N PRO A 32 -14.05 9.24 34.01
CA PRO A 32 -12.69 9.31 34.49
C PRO A 32 -11.72 9.23 33.31
N ILE A 33 -10.96 10.30 33.13
CA ILE A 33 -9.77 10.30 32.30
C ILE A 33 -8.81 9.36 33.01
N LEU A 34 -8.76 8.10 32.57
CA LEU A 34 -7.61 7.25 32.87
C LEU A 34 -6.40 7.98 32.28
N ARG A 35 -5.68 8.63 33.19
CA ARG A 35 -4.34 9.16 32.98
C ARG A 35 -3.58 8.14 32.15
N ARG A 36 -3.31 8.52 30.91
CA ARG A 36 -2.32 7.86 30.09
C ARG A 36 -0.99 8.20 30.74
N ASP A 37 -0.58 7.37 31.68
CA ASP A 37 0.74 7.43 32.27
C ASP A 37 1.74 7.15 31.15
N SER A 38 2.35 8.23 30.71
CA SER A 38 3.61 8.23 29.99
C SER A 38 4.68 7.56 30.87
N HIS A 39 5.64 6.91 30.21
CA HIS A 39 6.90 6.41 30.75
C HIS A 39 6.88 5.03 31.41
N THR A 40 6.59 3.99 30.62
CA THR A 40 7.58 2.91 30.55
C THR A 40 8.65 3.36 29.57
N ALA A 41 9.83 3.66 30.11
CA ALA A 41 11.08 3.66 29.35
C ALA A 41 11.21 2.27 28.72
N CYS A 42 10.61 2.09 27.55
CA CYS A 42 10.87 0.96 26.70
C CYS A 42 12.21 1.30 26.06
N SER A 43 13.30 0.83 26.66
CA SER A 43 14.50 0.49 25.93
C SER A 43 14.05 -0.31 24.71
N GLY A 44 13.90 0.39 23.58
CA GLY A 44 13.33 -0.16 22.37
C GLY A 44 14.12 -1.41 21.97
N PRO A 45 13.45 -2.47 21.46
CA PRO A 45 14.16 -3.61 20.91
C PRO A 45 15.12 -3.10 19.82
N PRO A 46 16.27 -3.76 19.61
CA PRO A 46 17.24 -3.30 18.63
C PRO A 46 16.54 -3.11 17.27
N PRO A 47 16.67 -1.92 16.63
CA PRO A 47 15.81 -1.49 15.53
C PRO A 47 15.96 -2.28 14.22
N GLY A 48 16.79 -3.33 14.20
CA GLY A 48 17.05 -4.11 13.00
C GLY A 48 16.11 -5.30 12.74
N GLY A 49 15.53 -5.91 13.78
CA GLY A 49 14.70 -7.11 13.63
C GLY A 49 13.29 -6.79 13.12
N ILE A 50 12.59 -5.94 13.87
CA ILE A 50 11.18 -5.60 13.60
C ILE A 50 11.03 -4.83 12.27
N ALA A 51 11.97 -3.96 11.92
CA ALA A 51 11.92 -3.20 10.66
C ALA A 51 12.14 -4.10 9.44
N LEU A 52 13.05 -5.08 9.54
CA LEU A 52 13.31 -6.04 8.47
C LEU A 52 12.11 -6.97 8.26
N GLU A 53 11.54 -7.50 9.33
CA GLU A 53 10.32 -8.33 9.28
C GLU A 53 9.15 -7.60 8.61
N VAL A 54 8.97 -6.30 8.91
CA VAL A 54 7.93 -5.47 8.27
C VAL A 54 8.21 -5.25 6.79
N TRP A 55 9.48 -5.05 6.40
CA TRP A 55 9.86 -4.94 4.99
C TRP A 55 9.63 -6.26 4.25
N GLU A 56 10.06 -7.40 4.80
CA GLU A 56 9.86 -8.74 4.23
C GLU A 56 8.38 -9.07 4.07
N ALA A 57 7.55 -8.79 5.08
CA ALA A 57 6.10 -8.96 5.00
C ALA A 57 5.48 -8.09 3.88
N ASN A 58 6.00 -6.87 3.67
CA ASN A 58 5.54 -6.00 2.60
C ASN A 58 5.94 -6.55 1.21
N GLN A 59 7.12 -7.15 1.06
CA GLN A 59 7.53 -7.82 -0.19
C GLN A 59 6.61 -9.01 -0.52
N CYS A 60 6.27 -9.84 0.48
CA CYS A 60 5.30 -10.92 0.31
C CYS A 60 3.93 -10.40 -0.14
N MET A 61 3.44 -9.32 0.47
CA MET A 61 2.17 -8.69 0.09
C MET A 61 2.20 -8.14 -1.34
N ILE A 62 3.30 -7.49 -1.76
CA ILE A 62 3.48 -7.00 -3.14
C ILE A 62 3.43 -8.16 -4.13
N ALA A 63 4.11 -9.27 -3.83
CA ALA A 63 4.11 -10.46 -4.69
C ALA A 63 2.68 -11.05 -4.84
N GLN A 64 1.93 -11.14 -3.75
CA GLN A 64 0.53 -11.57 -3.77
C GLN A 64 -0.35 -10.65 -4.62
N LEU A 65 -0.26 -9.33 -4.39
CA LEU A 65 -1.04 -8.34 -5.16
C LEU A 65 -0.72 -8.38 -6.65
N ARG A 66 0.55 -8.58 -7.03
CA ARG A 66 0.96 -8.76 -8.43
C ARG A 66 0.38 -10.03 -9.04
N SER A 67 0.37 -11.14 -8.31
CA SER A 67 -0.25 -12.40 -8.74
C SER A 67 -1.76 -12.24 -8.98
N GLU A 68 -2.46 -11.61 -8.04
CA GLU A 68 -3.88 -11.27 -8.19
C GLU A 68 -4.13 -10.36 -9.41
N ASN A 69 -3.25 -9.39 -9.66
CA ASN A 69 -3.36 -8.50 -10.82
C ASN A 69 -3.25 -9.28 -12.15
N GLU A 70 -2.31 -10.23 -12.24
CA GLU A 70 -2.17 -11.11 -13.40
C GLU A 70 -3.37 -12.05 -13.57
N GLN A 71 -3.98 -12.52 -12.47
CA GLN A 71 -5.22 -13.27 -12.51
C GLN A 71 -6.37 -12.44 -13.10
N LEU A 72 -6.59 -11.22 -12.59
CA LEU A 72 -7.62 -10.32 -13.10
C LEU A 72 -7.40 -9.95 -14.57
N LYS A 73 -6.15 -9.79 -15.01
CA LYS A 73 -5.84 -9.59 -16.44
C LYS A 73 -6.23 -10.79 -17.30
N ARG A 74 -6.03 -12.01 -16.80
CA ARG A 74 -6.43 -13.24 -17.51
C ARG A 74 -7.94 -13.34 -17.61
N GLU A 75 -8.66 -13.14 -16.50
CA GLU A 75 -10.13 -13.13 -16.48
C GLU A 75 -10.71 -12.06 -17.40
N LEU A 76 -10.16 -10.84 -17.39
CA LEU A 76 -10.58 -9.78 -18.30
C LEU A 76 -10.40 -10.16 -19.77
N LYS A 77 -9.29 -10.82 -20.13
CA LYS A 77 -9.06 -11.29 -21.50
C LYS A 77 -10.07 -12.37 -21.89
N GLU A 78 -10.36 -13.30 -20.99
CA GLU A 78 -11.32 -14.37 -21.21
C GLU A 78 -12.74 -13.84 -21.43
N CYS A 79 -13.23 -12.98 -20.53
CA CYS A 79 -14.53 -12.32 -20.68
C CYS A 79 -14.63 -11.51 -21.98
N GLN A 80 -13.55 -10.85 -22.41
CA GLN A 80 -13.52 -10.12 -23.69
C GLN A 80 -13.61 -11.06 -24.91
N LEU A 81 -13.01 -12.26 -24.83
CA LEU A 81 -13.11 -13.26 -25.89
C LEU A 81 -14.51 -13.88 -25.95
N GLU A 82 -15.11 -14.16 -24.79
CA GLU A 82 -16.48 -14.65 -24.69
C GLU A 82 -17.45 -13.63 -25.29
N LEU A 83 -17.35 -12.35 -24.89
CA LEU A 83 -18.16 -11.27 -25.45
C LEU A 83 -18.04 -11.19 -26.97
N LYS A 84 -16.82 -11.25 -27.52
CA LYS A 84 -16.62 -11.25 -28.99
C LYS A 84 -17.27 -12.45 -29.65
N THR A 85 -17.25 -13.61 -29.00
CA THR A 85 -17.84 -14.84 -29.51
C THR A 85 -19.36 -14.75 -29.51
N VAL A 86 -19.96 -14.32 -28.40
CA VAL A 86 -21.41 -14.07 -28.27
C VAL A 86 -21.86 -13.03 -29.28
N GLN A 87 -21.14 -11.91 -29.44
CA GLN A 87 -21.46 -10.89 -30.45
C GLN A 87 -21.44 -11.43 -31.88
N ARG A 88 -20.51 -12.33 -32.22
CA ARG A 88 -20.50 -13.01 -33.52
C ARG A 88 -21.71 -13.93 -33.67
N GLN A 89 -22.08 -14.68 -32.63
CA GLN A 89 -23.26 -15.53 -32.63
C GLN A 89 -24.55 -14.72 -32.78
N CYS A 90 -24.67 -13.57 -32.11
CA CYS A 90 -25.80 -12.64 -32.28
C CYS A 90 -25.96 -12.23 -33.74
N LYS A 91 -24.86 -11.82 -34.39
CA LYS A 91 -24.90 -11.43 -35.82
C LYS A 91 -25.40 -12.56 -36.73
N VAL A 92 -24.98 -13.79 -36.47
CA VAL A 92 -25.42 -14.97 -37.25
C VAL A 92 -26.87 -15.32 -36.94
N GLN A 93 -27.27 -15.35 -35.66
CA GLN A 93 -28.62 -15.76 -35.24
C GLN A 93 -29.69 -14.69 -35.53
N GLY A 94 -29.35 -13.41 -35.45
CA GLY A 94 -30.20 -12.28 -35.86
C GLY A 94 -30.50 -12.32 -37.35
N ALA A 95 -29.55 -12.77 -38.18
CA ALA A 95 -29.80 -13.02 -39.61
C ALA A 95 -30.75 -14.21 -39.86
N VAL A 96 -30.93 -15.10 -38.88
CA VAL A 96 -31.82 -16.29 -38.94
C VAL A 96 -33.09 -16.11 -38.09
N GLY A 97 -33.30 -14.95 -37.46
CA GLY A 97 -34.53 -14.59 -36.74
C GLY A 97 -34.78 -15.34 -35.41
N ARG A 98 -33.74 -15.85 -34.73
CA ARG A 98 -33.84 -16.62 -33.47
C ARG A 98 -33.34 -15.86 -32.22
N GLU A 99 -33.66 -14.58 -32.07
CA GLU A 99 -32.89 -13.65 -31.22
C GLU A 99 -33.69 -13.05 -30.03
N ALA A 100 -34.11 -13.87 -29.06
CA ALA A 100 -34.82 -13.34 -27.88
C ALA A 100 -33.90 -13.06 -26.67
N GLU A 101 -32.82 -13.83 -26.48
CA GLU A 101 -32.02 -13.79 -25.22
C GLU A 101 -30.58 -13.27 -25.39
N MET A 102 -30.08 -13.26 -26.64
CA MET A 102 -28.70 -12.93 -26.98
C MET A 102 -28.27 -11.48 -26.63
N PRO A 103 -29.09 -10.44 -26.86
CA PRO A 103 -28.75 -9.07 -26.46
C PRO A 103 -28.53 -8.90 -24.94
N MET A 104 -29.32 -9.59 -24.12
CA MET A 104 -29.18 -9.53 -22.66
C MET A 104 -27.85 -10.15 -22.19
N LEU A 105 -27.38 -11.21 -22.85
CA LEU A 105 -26.08 -11.82 -22.56
C LEU A 105 -24.93 -10.87 -22.89
N VAL A 106 -25.01 -10.16 -24.02
CA VAL A 106 -24.03 -9.13 -24.42
C VAL A 106 -23.96 -8.01 -23.38
N ASP A 107 -25.10 -7.53 -22.90
CA ASP A 107 -25.16 -6.48 -21.87
C ASP A 107 -24.57 -6.95 -20.53
N ARG A 108 -24.86 -8.19 -20.12
CA ARG A 108 -24.26 -8.80 -18.93
C ARG A 108 -22.75 -8.90 -19.03
N LEU A 109 -22.22 -9.45 -20.12
CA LEU A 109 -20.77 -9.59 -20.34
C LEU A 109 -20.09 -8.21 -20.42
N ASN A 110 -20.73 -7.20 -21.01
CA ASN A 110 -20.23 -5.82 -20.99
C ASN A 110 -20.19 -5.22 -19.57
N ALA A 111 -21.17 -5.52 -18.71
CA ALA A 111 -21.15 -5.10 -17.32
C ALA A 111 -20.00 -5.76 -16.55
N GLU A 112 -19.76 -7.05 -16.81
CA GLU A 112 -18.67 -7.81 -16.19
C GLU A 112 -17.28 -7.31 -16.63
N VAL A 113 -17.08 -7.05 -17.93
CA VAL A 113 -15.84 -6.42 -18.45
C VAL A 113 -15.58 -5.08 -17.76
N ARG A 114 -16.60 -4.23 -17.59
CA ARG A 114 -16.45 -2.95 -16.89
C ARG A 114 -16.12 -3.15 -15.41
N SER A 115 -16.75 -4.11 -14.74
CA SER A 115 -16.46 -4.45 -13.35
C SER A 115 -15.01 -4.90 -13.18
N LEU A 116 -14.55 -5.84 -14.00
CA LEU A 116 -13.17 -6.35 -13.97
C LEU A 116 -12.15 -5.24 -14.27
N GLN A 117 -12.43 -4.34 -15.21
CA GLN A 117 -11.57 -3.18 -15.49
C GLN A 117 -11.45 -2.24 -14.28
N ILE A 118 -12.55 -1.98 -13.56
CA ILE A 118 -12.53 -1.16 -12.36
C ILE A 118 -11.72 -1.86 -11.25
N GLN A 119 -11.92 -3.16 -11.06
CA GLN A 119 -11.17 -3.94 -10.07
C GLN A 119 -9.67 -3.95 -10.38
N LEU A 120 -9.30 -4.15 -11.65
CA LEU A 120 -7.92 -4.12 -12.11
C LEU A 120 -7.25 -2.78 -11.81
N ARG A 121 -7.91 -1.66 -12.12
CA ARG A 121 -7.38 -0.32 -11.81
C ARG A 121 -7.13 -0.13 -10.32
N ARG A 122 -8.11 -0.47 -9.48
CA ARG A 122 -7.99 -0.37 -8.01
C ARG A 122 -6.85 -1.24 -7.48
N LYS A 123 -6.70 -2.46 -8.00
CA LYS A 123 -5.63 -3.38 -7.59
C LYS A 123 -4.26 -2.88 -8.05
N SER A 124 -4.15 -2.32 -9.25
CA SER A 124 -2.91 -1.67 -9.71
C SER A 124 -2.50 -0.51 -8.81
N GLU A 125 -3.45 0.36 -8.44
CA GLU A 125 -3.19 1.44 -7.47
C GLU A 125 -2.74 0.89 -6.10
N GLN A 126 -3.29 -0.23 -5.65
CA GLN A 126 -2.86 -0.89 -4.41
C GLN A 126 -1.41 -1.40 -4.49
N VAL A 127 -1.00 -1.97 -5.63
CA VAL A 127 0.39 -2.40 -5.89
C VAL A 127 1.32 -1.19 -5.82
N GLU A 128 1.03 -0.12 -6.57
CA GLU A 128 1.84 1.11 -6.58
C GLU A 128 1.97 1.73 -5.18
N ASN A 129 0.90 1.71 -4.38
CA ASN A 129 0.92 2.18 -2.99
C ASN A 129 1.76 1.29 -2.07
N ALA A 130 1.76 -0.03 -2.29
CA ALA A 130 2.59 -0.95 -1.51
C ALA A 130 4.07 -0.79 -1.87
N GLU A 131 4.39 -0.65 -3.15
CA GLU A 131 5.76 -0.41 -3.65
C GLU A 131 6.34 0.91 -3.14
N ARG A 132 5.55 1.99 -3.12
CA ARG A 132 5.96 3.25 -2.49
C ARG A 132 6.28 3.09 -1.01
N ARG A 133 5.46 2.37 -0.25
CA ARG A 133 5.73 2.10 1.17
C ARG A 133 6.98 1.23 1.37
N ALA A 134 7.21 0.26 0.49
CA ALA A 134 8.41 -0.59 0.56
C ALA A 134 9.68 0.23 0.32
N THR A 135 9.70 1.07 -0.71
CA THR A 135 10.84 1.96 -1.01
C THR A 135 11.11 2.97 0.11
N GLU A 136 10.07 3.53 0.73
CA GLU A 136 10.24 4.40 1.92
C GLU A 136 10.86 3.65 3.11
N LEU A 137 10.47 2.39 3.35
CA LEU A 137 11.05 1.56 4.41
C LEU A 137 12.51 1.23 4.10
N GLU A 138 12.84 0.87 2.86
CA GLU A 138 14.21 0.63 2.41
C GLU A 138 15.11 1.85 2.64
N GLN A 139 14.63 3.03 2.25
CA GLN A 139 15.35 4.30 2.45
C GLN A 139 15.62 4.59 3.94
N ARG A 140 14.71 4.21 4.84
CA ARG A 140 14.90 4.37 6.29
C ARG A 140 15.84 3.32 6.88
N MET A 141 15.82 2.11 6.34
CA MET A 141 16.65 1.00 6.84
C MET A 141 18.10 1.08 6.38
N MET A 142 18.35 1.52 5.14
CA MET A 142 19.71 1.56 4.57
C MET A 142 20.73 2.28 5.45
N PRO A 143 20.48 3.52 5.93
CA PRO A 143 21.41 4.23 6.81
C PRO A 143 21.68 3.49 8.13
N LEU A 144 20.67 2.81 8.69
CA LEU A 144 20.80 2.04 9.93
C LEU A 144 21.66 0.80 9.74
N LEU A 145 21.53 0.13 8.59
CA LEU A 145 22.36 -1.02 8.23
C LEU A 145 23.81 -0.61 8.01
N GLU A 146 24.04 0.50 7.28
CA GLU A 146 25.39 1.05 7.11
C GLU A 146 26.01 1.49 8.45
N GLN A 147 25.23 2.11 9.34
CA GLN A 147 25.69 2.49 10.67
C GLN A 147 26.12 1.27 11.48
N ARG A 148 25.30 0.21 11.51
CA ARG A 148 25.65 -1.06 12.18
C ARG A 148 26.92 -1.66 11.59
N GLU A 149 27.10 -1.60 10.26
CA GLU A 149 28.31 -2.12 9.62
C GLU A 149 29.56 -1.34 10.06
N ARG A 150 29.47 0.00 10.15
CA ARG A 150 30.53 0.86 10.68
C ARG A 150 30.86 0.53 12.13
N GLU A 151 29.84 0.39 12.99
CA GLU A 151 29.99 -0.01 14.39
C GLU A 151 30.64 -1.41 14.53
N SER A 152 30.24 -2.36 13.68
CA SER A 152 30.79 -3.72 13.66
C SER A 152 32.24 -3.78 13.15
N LYS A 153 32.62 -2.89 12.23
CA LYS A 153 34.01 -2.72 11.78
C LYS A 153 34.85 -2.09 12.89
N GLN A 154 34.35 -1.03 13.51
CA GLN A 154 35.03 -0.35 14.62
C GLN A 154 35.23 -1.25 15.85
N GLN A 155 34.27 -2.13 16.16
CA GLN A 155 34.40 -3.12 17.24
C GLN A 155 35.47 -4.19 16.95
N ARG A 156 35.61 -4.60 15.68
CA ARG A 156 36.67 -5.54 15.26
C ARG A 156 38.05 -4.89 15.36
N ASP A 157 38.19 -3.66 14.86
CA ASP A 157 39.47 -2.94 14.87
C ASP A 157 39.88 -2.48 16.29
N GLY A 158 38.90 -2.07 17.11
CA GLY A 158 39.12 -1.60 18.48
C GLY A 158 39.39 -2.72 19.51
N SER A 159 38.74 -3.88 19.38
CA SER A 159 38.95 -5.00 20.32
C SER A 159 40.19 -5.83 20.00
N GLY A 160 40.53 -6.00 18.72
CA GLY A 160 41.77 -6.67 18.29
C GLY A 160 43.02 -5.89 18.71
N GLY A 161 43.02 -4.56 18.57
CA GLY A 161 44.17 -3.73 18.92
C GLY A 161 44.50 -3.71 20.42
N LEU A 162 43.49 -3.76 21.31
CA LEU A 162 43.69 -3.79 22.76
C LEU A 162 44.13 -5.17 23.25
N SER A 163 43.60 -6.24 22.67
CA SER A 163 44.00 -7.62 22.99
C SER A 163 45.44 -7.90 22.55
N VAL A 164 45.81 -7.50 21.33
CA VAL A 164 47.18 -7.66 20.80
C VAL A 164 48.18 -6.85 21.60
N LYS A 165 47.90 -5.58 21.91
CA LYS A 165 48.80 -4.75 22.74
C LYS A 165 48.98 -5.30 24.16
N ARG A 166 47.91 -5.81 24.79
CA ARG A 166 47.98 -6.44 26.11
C ARG A 166 48.81 -7.72 26.07
N GLN A 167 48.61 -8.56 25.04
CA GLN A 167 49.37 -9.80 24.89
C GLN A 167 50.84 -9.54 24.56
N GLN A 168 51.13 -8.52 23.74
CA GLN A 168 52.49 -8.12 23.42
C GLN A 168 53.24 -7.59 24.65
N HIS A 169 52.58 -6.76 25.47
CA HIS A 169 53.17 -6.28 26.72
C HIS A 169 53.48 -7.43 27.71
N LEU A 170 52.61 -8.44 27.77
CA LEU A 170 52.83 -9.62 28.62
C LEU A 170 54.05 -10.44 28.14
N ILE A 171 54.18 -10.63 26.83
CA ILE A 171 55.32 -11.33 26.21
C ILE A 171 56.62 -10.55 26.45
N GLU A 172 56.59 -9.23 26.30
CA GLU A 172 57.74 -8.36 26.50
C GLU A 172 58.20 -8.37 27.97
N THR A 173 57.25 -8.34 28.91
CA THR A 173 57.54 -8.46 30.35
C THR A 173 58.15 -9.81 30.71
N GLN A 174 57.66 -10.91 30.11
CA GLN A 174 58.22 -12.24 30.32
C GLN A 174 59.64 -12.36 29.75
N LYS A 175 59.93 -11.76 28.59
CA LYS A 175 61.29 -11.74 28.03
C LYS A 175 62.28 -10.99 28.91
N VAL A 176 61.90 -9.81 29.43
CA VAL A 176 62.77 -9.03 30.32
C VAL A 176 63.09 -9.78 31.62
N SER A 177 62.16 -10.58 32.13
CA SER A 177 62.40 -11.41 33.31
C SER A 177 63.36 -12.57 33.03
N LEU A 178 63.29 -13.17 31.84
CA LEU A 178 64.18 -14.27 31.44
C LEU A 178 65.59 -13.81 31.07
N GLU A 179 65.76 -12.56 30.63
CA GLU A 179 67.08 -11.96 30.34
C GLU A 179 67.81 -11.45 31.60
N ARG A 180 67.16 -11.49 32.77
CA ARG A 180 67.71 -11.06 34.06
C ARG A 180 68.11 -12.20 34.99
N GLU A 181 67.89 -13.46 34.58
CA GLU A 181 68.49 -14.67 35.18
C GLU A 181 69.78 -15.04 34.44
#